data_AF-A0ABD6HH51-F1
#
_entry.id   AF-A0ABD6HH51-F1
#
_cell.length_a   1.000
_cell.length_b   1.000
_cell.length_c   1.000
_cell.angle_alpha   90.00
_cell.angle_beta   90.00
_cell.angle_gamma   90.00
#
_symmetry.space_group_name_H-M   'P 1'
#
loop_
_entity.id
_entity.type
_entity.pdbx_description
1 polymer ?
#
loop_
_entity_poly.entity_id
_entity_poly.type
_entity_poly.pdbx_seq_one_letter_code
_entity_poly.pdbx_strand_id
1 'polypeptide(L)'
;MAAASTTLYAWAVPAFVNGSPVDHTWVTNFDNQKNSYPKIADVIAAKKFYWFCWGSYHPTGKIPGNPTVALGSQRGSLAFASCLVTPNADSRTVPGARGTIFTYGVDGVCHQLANQVLYATGLGKVAPLTVSGARGYAASTFIYGTYGLQHAAWAAKIASCGASSKALSVSGTWTGPRPVGGGQSPSGGAPMQEPDDFTKHASKVLADEPELLNRLLSLRSEVQMFAAQRMPASLPPPPEYLNSRNQHLLDEAALLLGPEKFEKVFGFKPGEKINLVDPTLYQVDK
;
A
#
# COMPACT_ATOMS: atom_id res chain seq x y z
N MET A 1 17.47 24.44 -1.95
CA MET A 1 17.27 23.98 -0.56
C MET A 1 16.91 22.51 -0.60
N ALA A 2 17.46 21.66 0.28
CA ALA A 2 17.03 20.26 0.35
C ALA A 2 15.53 20.20 0.69
N ALA A 3 14.77 19.34 0.00
CA ALA A 3 13.36 19.14 0.32
C ALA A 3 13.21 18.81 1.81
N ALA A 4 12.28 19.48 2.51
CA ALA A 4 12.10 19.29 3.94
C ALA A 4 11.78 17.83 4.25
N SER A 5 12.71 17.16 4.93
CA SER A 5 12.55 15.78 5.39
C SER A 5 11.77 15.76 6.71
N THR A 6 10.81 14.85 6.83
CA THR A 6 10.06 14.59 8.07
C THR A 6 10.11 13.11 8.39
N THR A 7 9.85 12.73 9.64
CA THR A 7 9.51 11.33 9.95
C THR A 7 8.07 11.05 9.56
N LEU A 8 7.85 9.97 8.82
CA LEU A 8 6.53 9.39 8.57
C LEU A 8 6.35 8.16 9.46
N TYR A 9 5.17 8.02 10.04
CA TYR A 9 4.79 6.94 10.94
C TYR A 9 3.68 6.11 10.31
N ALA A 10 3.84 4.80 10.35
CA ALA A 10 2.85 3.83 9.90
C ALA A 10 2.10 3.27 11.11
N TRP A 11 0.77 3.19 11.01
CA TRP A 11 -0.09 2.77 12.11
C TRP A 11 -1.05 1.68 11.67
N ALA A 12 -1.58 0.93 12.65
CA ALA A 12 -2.63 -0.05 12.44
C ALA A 12 -3.64 -0.09 13.60
N VAL A 13 -4.85 -0.51 13.26
CA VAL A 13 -5.90 -0.99 14.18
C VAL A 13 -6.59 -2.21 13.57
N PRO A 14 -7.18 -3.12 14.36
CA PRO A 14 -8.05 -4.15 13.84
C PRO A 14 -9.12 -3.59 12.92
N ALA A 15 -9.27 -4.19 11.75
CA ALA A 15 -10.22 -3.70 10.77
C ALA A 15 -11.64 -4.21 11.07
N PHE A 16 -12.61 -3.28 11.03
CA PHE A 16 -14.06 -3.44 10.77
C PHE A 16 -14.91 -4.30 11.73
N VAL A 17 -14.37 -5.35 12.35
CA VAL A 17 -15.09 -6.20 13.32
C VAL A 17 -14.16 -6.73 14.41
N ASN A 18 -14.74 -7.03 15.58
CA ASN A 18 -14.01 -7.70 16.66
C ASN A 18 -13.50 -9.07 16.19
N GLY A 19 -12.25 -9.41 16.47
CA GLY A 19 -11.62 -10.66 16.03
C GLY A 19 -11.15 -10.68 14.58
N SER A 20 -11.21 -9.56 13.85
CA SER A 20 -10.69 -9.49 12.47
C SER A 20 -9.19 -9.86 12.40
N PRO A 21 -8.79 -10.76 11.49
CA PRO A 21 -7.39 -11.13 11.26
C PRO A 21 -6.65 -10.13 10.35
N VAL A 22 -7.31 -9.02 9.99
CA VAL A 22 -6.73 -7.97 9.16
C VAL A 22 -6.72 -6.65 9.91
N ASP A 23 -5.73 -5.80 9.60
CA ASP A 23 -5.65 -4.45 10.15
C ASP A 23 -6.06 -3.39 9.12
N HIS A 24 -6.62 -2.30 9.61
CA HIS A 24 -6.72 -1.04 8.91
C HIS A 24 -5.46 -0.22 9.19
N THR A 25 -4.84 0.33 8.15
CA THR A 25 -3.59 1.09 8.28
C THR A 25 -3.75 2.53 7.86
N TRP A 26 -2.93 3.43 8.40
CA TRP A 26 -2.83 4.83 7.94
C TRP A 26 -1.42 5.38 8.19
N VAL A 27 -1.17 6.58 7.70
CA VAL A 27 0.14 7.24 7.81
C VAL A 27 -0.02 8.65 8.36
N THR A 28 0.93 9.08 9.19
CA THR A 28 1.01 10.46 9.68
C THR A 28 2.44 10.98 9.63
N ASN A 29 2.63 12.30 9.69
CA ASN A 29 3.94 12.92 9.87
C ASN A 29 4.25 13.27 11.34
N PHE A 30 3.49 12.71 12.27
CA PHE A 30 3.61 12.93 13.70
C PHE A 30 3.36 11.63 14.46
N ASP A 31 3.91 11.53 15.65
CA ASP A 31 3.68 10.36 16.51
C ASP A 31 2.29 10.48 17.16
N ASN A 32 1.30 9.70 16.67
CA ASN A 32 -0.10 9.73 17.14
C ASN A 32 -0.24 9.29 18.61
N GLN A 33 0.77 8.64 19.19
CA GLN A 33 0.73 8.29 20.61
C GLN A 33 1.19 9.44 21.50
N LYS A 34 2.18 10.20 21.04
CA LYS A 34 2.71 11.35 21.80
C LYS A 34 1.86 12.60 21.60
N ASN A 35 1.36 12.79 20.38
CA ASN A 35 0.55 13.93 19.99
C ASN A 35 -0.73 13.41 19.33
N SER A 36 -1.68 12.97 20.15
CA SER A 36 -2.99 12.54 19.66
C SER A 36 -3.87 13.76 19.40
N TYR A 37 -4.49 13.79 18.23
CA TYR A 37 -5.48 14.80 17.87
C TYR A 37 -6.86 14.13 17.86
N PRO A 38 -7.88 14.67 18.55
CA PRO A 38 -9.21 14.03 18.60
C PRO A 38 -9.92 13.94 17.25
N LYS A 39 -9.66 14.89 16.35
CA LYS A 39 -10.29 14.97 15.01
C LYS A 39 -9.32 15.54 13.98
N ILE A 40 -9.60 15.29 12.70
CA ILE A 40 -8.77 15.78 11.59
C ILE A 40 -8.60 17.30 11.57
N ALA A 41 -9.62 18.05 12.00
CA ALA A 41 -9.54 19.52 12.07
C ALA A 41 -8.39 20.00 12.98
N ASP A 42 -8.10 19.26 14.06
CA ASP A 42 -7.03 19.62 15.00
C ASP A 42 -5.65 19.29 14.42
N VAL A 43 -5.53 18.22 13.62
CA VAL A 43 -4.32 17.90 12.84
C VAL A 43 -4.00 19.04 11.87
N ILE A 44 -5.02 19.52 11.14
CA ILE A 44 -4.89 20.63 10.18
C ILE A 44 -4.49 21.92 10.90
N ALA A 45 -5.15 22.24 12.01
CA ALA A 45 -4.84 23.42 12.82
C ALA A 45 -3.40 23.38 13.35
N ALA A 46 -2.89 22.20 13.70
CA ALA A 46 -1.51 21.98 14.11
C ALA A 46 -0.50 21.94 12.95
N LYS A 47 -0.93 22.18 11.71
CA LYS A 47 -0.11 22.12 10.49
C LYS A 47 0.59 20.76 10.34
N LYS A 48 -0.10 19.68 10.74
CA LYS A 48 0.32 18.29 10.59
C LYS A 48 -0.40 17.64 9.41
N PHE A 49 0.08 16.46 9.04
CA PHE A 49 -0.42 15.69 7.91
C PHE A 49 -0.82 14.29 8.35
N TYR A 50 -2.05 13.92 8.01
CA TYR A 50 -2.65 12.62 8.19
C TYR A 50 -3.13 12.11 6.84
N TRP A 51 -2.70 10.93 6.44
CA TRP A 51 -3.18 10.29 5.22
C TRP A 51 -4.21 9.23 5.57
N PHE A 52 -5.44 9.49 5.16
CA PHE A 52 -6.53 8.54 5.29
C PHE A 52 -6.29 7.33 4.41
N CYS A 53 -6.70 6.16 4.89
CA CYS A 53 -6.88 5.00 4.04
C CYS A 53 -8.37 4.70 3.92
N TRP A 54 -9.03 5.29 2.95
CA TRP A 54 -10.49 5.18 2.78
C TRP A 54 -11.29 5.72 3.98
N GLY A 55 -11.04 6.99 4.30
CA GLY A 55 -11.95 7.85 5.06
C GLY A 55 -12.01 7.69 6.58
N SER A 56 -11.45 6.63 7.14
CA SER A 56 -11.45 6.45 8.61
C SER A 56 -10.34 7.26 9.28
N TYR A 57 -10.74 8.12 10.22
CA TYR A 57 -9.82 8.84 11.09
C TYR A 57 -9.58 8.06 12.39
N HIS A 58 -8.31 7.85 12.73
CA HIS A 58 -7.91 7.18 13.96
C HIS A 58 -6.99 8.09 14.79
N PRO A 59 -7.44 8.54 15.97
CA PRO A 59 -6.64 9.43 16.82
C PRO A 59 -5.41 8.72 17.43
N THR A 60 -5.46 7.38 17.53
CA THR A 60 -4.40 6.53 18.07
C THR A 60 -4.33 5.21 17.31
N GLY A 61 -3.13 4.64 17.19
CA GLY A 61 -2.95 3.23 16.83
C GLY A 61 -3.44 2.32 17.95
N LYS A 62 -3.84 1.10 17.61
CA LYS A 62 -4.11 0.05 18.61
C LYS A 62 -4.03 -1.31 17.94
N ILE A 63 -2.92 -2.02 18.14
CA ILE A 63 -2.77 -3.40 17.67
C ILE A 63 -2.92 -4.32 18.89
N PRO A 64 -3.85 -5.30 18.90
CA PRO A 64 -3.98 -6.26 19.99
C PRO A 64 -2.64 -6.94 20.29
N GLY A 65 -2.22 -6.93 21.56
CA GLY A 65 -0.99 -7.59 22.00
C GLY A 65 0.32 -6.86 21.66
N ASN A 66 0.29 -5.69 21.01
CA ASN A 66 1.50 -4.92 20.71
C ASN A 66 1.48 -3.54 21.42
N PRO A 67 2.36 -3.30 22.40
CA PRO A 67 2.43 -2.05 23.16
C PRO A 67 3.12 -0.90 22.41
N THR A 68 3.86 -1.16 21.32
CA THR A 68 4.58 -0.11 20.57
C THR A 68 3.70 0.60 19.54
N VAL A 69 2.54 0.03 19.20
CA VAL A 69 1.37 0.65 18.51
C VAL A 69 1.59 1.22 17.10
N ALA A 70 2.79 1.68 16.75
CA ALA A 70 3.24 1.98 15.39
C ALA A 70 3.76 0.69 14.72
N LEU A 71 3.46 0.53 13.43
CA LEU A 71 4.06 -0.50 12.58
C LEU A 71 5.52 -0.17 12.26
N GLY A 72 5.88 1.12 12.28
CA GLY A 72 7.23 1.60 12.03
C GLY A 72 7.26 3.10 11.79
N SER A 73 8.46 3.65 11.70
CA SER A 73 8.67 5.04 11.30
C SER A 73 9.97 5.21 10.55
N GLN A 74 9.98 6.07 9.53
CA GLN A 74 11.16 6.34 8.72
C GLN A 74 11.17 7.78 8.23
N ARG A 75 12.37 8.36 8.07
CA ARG A 75 12.50 9.69 7.46
C ARG A 75 12.16 9.62 5.97
N GLY A 76 11.38 10.58 5.50
CA GLY A 76 10.99 10.70 4.11
C GLY A 76 10.82 12.15 3.66
N SER A 77 10.56 12.33 2.38
CA SER A 77 10.23 13.64 1.79
C SER A 77 8.74 13.93 1.97
N LEU A 78 8.41 14.94 2.78
CA LEU A 78 7.02 15.33 3.01
C LEU A 78 6.35 15.82 1.71
N ALA A 79 7.07 16.60 0.92
CA ALA A 79 6.58 17.09 -0.37
C ALA A 79 6.28 15.94 -1.35
N PHE A 80 7.12 14.90 -1.35
CA PHE A 80 6.92 13.74 -2.21
C PHE A 80 5.73 12.91 -1.74
N ALA A 81 5.62 12.63 -0.43
CA ALA A 81 4.46 11.94 0.16
C ALA A 81 3.14 12.65 -0.18
N SER A 82 3.09 13.97 0.02
CA SER A 82 1.91 14.79 -0.26
C SER A 82 1.55 14.88 -1.75
N CYS A 83 2.52 14.70 -2.65
CA CYS A 83 2.26 14.62 -4.09
C CYS A 83 1.70 13.25 -4.49
N LEU A 84 2.25 12.17 -3.92
CA LEU A 84 1.81 10.80 -4.19
C LEU A 84 0.34 10.62 -3.75
N VAL A 85 0.03 11.07 -2.54
CA VAL A 85 -1.31 10.99 -1.94
C VAL A 85 -1.59 12.29 -1.20
N THR A 86 -2.72 12.94 -1.48
CA THR A 86 -3.12 14.18 -0.81
C THR A 86 -3.43 13.91 0.68
N PRO A 87 -2.72 14.55 1.63
CA PRO A 87 -3.01 14.42 3.05
C PRO A 87 -4.22 15.23 3.47
N ASN A 88 -4.73 14.96 4.67
CA ASN A 88 -5.81 15.68 5.35
C ASN A 88 -7.12 15.74 4.56
N ALA A 89 -7.32 14.81 3.62
CA ALA A 89 -8.48 14.74 2.75
C ALA A 89 -9.04 13.31 2.75
N ASP A 90 -10.37 13.20 2.76
CA ASP A 90 -11.06 11.91 2.73
C ASP A 90 -10.89 11.25 1.36
N SER A 91 -10.23 10.10 1.31
CA SER A 91 -10.01 9.39 0.05
C SER A 91 -11.29 8.79 -0.54
N ARG A 92 -12.43 8.78 0.16
CA ARG A 92 -13.72 8.42 -0.44
C ARG A 92 -14.26 9.49 -1.36
N THR A 93 -13.94 10.77 -1.13
CA THR A 93 -14.51 11.89 -1.88
C THR A 93 -13.47 12.70 -2.65
N VAL A 94 -12.20 12.64 -2.26
CA VAL A 94 -11.10 13.40 -2.87
C VAL A 94 -10.20 12.48 -3.69
N PRO A 95 -10.22 12.55 -5.05
CA PRO A 95 -9.41 11.67 -5.90
C PRO A 95 -7.91 11.73 -5.60
N GLY A 96 -7.36 12.90 -5.27
CA GLY A 96 -5.95 13.07 -4.92
C GLY A 96 -5.53 12.28 -3.67
N ALA A 97 -6.44 12.05 -2.74
CA ALA A 97 -6.20 11.29 -1.51
C ALA A 97 -6.26 9.76 -1.72
N ARG A 98 -6.60 9.29 -2.93
CA ARG A 98 -6.65 7.86 -3.27
C ARG A 98 -5.35 7.31 -3.86
N GLY A 99 -4.36 8.17 -4.11
CA GLY A 99 -3.16 7.77 -4.83
C GLY A 99 -3.51 7.19 -6.21
N THR A 100 -3.21 5.91 -6.43
CA THR A 100 -3.65 5.14 -7.61
C THR A 100 -4.57 3.97 -7.28
N ILE A 101 -5.14 3.95 -6.07
CA ILE A 101 -6.20 3.01 -5.71
C ILE A 101 -7.52 3.67 -6.12
N PHE A 102 -7.91 3.58 -7.40
CA PHE A 102 -9.07 4.32 -7.90
C PHE A 102 -10.39 3.78 -7.35
N THR A 103 -10.45 2.47 -7.14
CA THR A 103 -11.58 1.71 -6.61
C THR A 103 -11.11 0.79 -5.50
N TYR A 104 -11.54 1.06 -4.26
CA TYR A 104 -11.17 0.25 -3.09
C TYR A 104 -11.66 -1.20 -3.20
N GLY A 105 -10.81 -2.14 -2.80
CA GLY A 105 -11.04 -3.58 -2.92
C GLY A 105 -10.89 -4.13 -4.35
N VAL A 106 -10.81 -3.26 -5.37
CA VAL A 106 -10.49 -3.65 -6.75
C VAL A 106 -9.02 -3.37 -7.03
N ASP A 107 -8.58 -2.12 -6.87
CA ASP A 107 -7.20 -1.71 -7.18
C ASP A 107 -6.23 -1.96 -6.02
N GLY A 108 -6.78 -2.10 -4.81
CA GLY A 108 -6.04 -2.29 -3.57
C GLY A 108 -6.89 -1.90 -2.35
N VAL A 109 -6.31 -2.08 -1.17
CA VAL A 109 -6.95 -1.75 0.12
C VAL A 109 -6.09 -0.77 0.91
N CYS A 110 -6.38 -0.57 2.20
CA CYS A 110 -5.71 0.39 3.05
C CYS A 110 -4.18 0.19 3.08
N HIS A 111 -3.72 -1.05 3.03
CA HIS A 111 -2.29 -1.37 3.03
C HIS A 111 -1.56 -0.77 1.83
N GLN A 112 -2.11 -0.92 0.62
CA GLN A 112 -1.50 -0.40 -0.59
C GLN A 112 -1.50 1.12 -0.60
N LEU A 113 -2.59 1.76 -0.17
CA LEU A 113 -2.67 3.23 -0.08
C LEU A 113 -1.66 3.79 0.92
N ALA A 114 -1.54 3.19 2.12
CA ALA A 114 -0.53 3.56 3.10
C ALA A 114 0.89 3.39 2.54
N ASN A 115 1.18 2.26 1.87
CA ASN A 115 2.46 2.02 1.23
C ASN A 115 2.79 3.07 0.14
N GLN A 116 1.80 3.55 -0.63
CA GLN A 116 2.04 4.63 -1.60
C GLN A 116 2.50 5.93 -0.94
N VAL A 117 2.00 6.25 0.26
CA VAL A 117 2.50 7.39 1.06
C VAL A 117 3.92 7.11 1.54
N LEU A 118 4.15 5.92 2.10
CA LEU A 118 5.44 5.53 2.69
C LEU A 118 6.54 5.32 1.65
N TYR A 119 6.20 5.19 0.36
CA TYR A 119 7.17 5.20 -0.74
C TYR A 119 8.11 6.40 -0.66
N ALA A 120 7.63 7.54 -0.15
CA ALA A 120 8.43 8.75 0.04
C ALA A 120 9.54 8.65 1.10
N THR A 121 9.60 7.55 1.85
CA THR A 121 10.68 7.23 2.80
C THR A 121 11.85 6.49 2.15
N GLY A 122 11.68 5.99 0.91
CA GLY A 122 12.75 5.41 0.12
C GLY A 122 13.71 6.49 -0.38
N LEU A 123 14.81 6.71 0.35
CA LEU A 123 15.80 7.71 0.03
C LEU A 123 17.15 7.04 -0.29
N GLY A 124 17.72 7.36 -1.45
CA GLY A 124 19.00 6.81 -1.89
C GLY A 124 18.95 5.28 -2.04
N LYS A 125 19.73 4.57 -1.22
CA LYS A 125 19.79 3.10 -1.20
C LYS A 125 18.93 2.46 -0.10
N VAL A 126 18.15 3.27 0.63
CA VAL A 126 17.27 2.77 1.69
C VAL A 126 15.93 2.39 1.08
N ALA A 127 15.49 1.16 1.31
CA ALA A 127 14.16 0.72 0.91
C ALA A 127 13.07 1.55 1.62
N PRO A 128 11.93 1.86 0.95
CA PRO A 128 10.82 2.49 1.64
C PRO A 128 10.30 1.64 2.80
N LEU A 129 9.87 2.30 3.88
CA LEU A 129 9.02 1.69 4.89
C LEU A 129 7.72 1.21 4.22
N THR A 130 7.18 0.10 4.70
CA THR A 130 5.86 -0.41 4.34
C THR A 130 5.09 -0.79 5.59
N VAL A 131 3.80 -1.08 5.45
CA VAL A 131 2.95 -1.58 6.54
C VAL A 131 3.09 -3.10 6.72
N SER A 132 4.26 -3.67 6.43
CA SER A 132 4.48 -5.12 6.42
C SER A 132 4.30 -5.82 7.78
N GLY A 133 4.32 -5.07 8.88
CA GLY A 133 3.95 -5.57 10.19
C GLY A 133 2.45 -5.66 10.48
N ALA A 134 1.58 -5.23 9.56
CA ALA A 134 0.12 -5.28 9.74
C ALA A 134 -0.43 -6.70 9.57
N ARG A 135 -1.43 -7.08 10.36
CA ARG A 135 -2.14 -8.36 10.18
C ARG A 135 -2.87 -8.37 8.84
N GLY A 136 -2.84 -9.50 8.14
CA GLY A 136 -3.39 -9.63 6.79
C GLY A 136 -2.57 -8.97 5.69
N TYR A 137 -1.40 -8.38 5.99
CA TYR A 137 -0.56 -7.75 4.98
C TYR A 137 -0.13 -8.73 3.88
N ALA A 138 0.34 -9.93 4.25
CA ALA A 138 0.72 -10.97 3.31
C ALA A 138 -0.44 -11.35 2.37
N ALA A 139 -1.65 -11.51 2.89
CA ALA A 139 -2.83 -11.78 2.06
C ALA A 139 -3.14 -10.62 1.10
N SER A 140 -3.13 -9.38 1.59
CA SER A 140 -3.40 -8.21 0.75
C SER A 140 -2.34 -8.01 -0.35
N THR A 141 -1.07 -8.28 -0.06
CA THR A 141 0.03 -8.11 -1.04
C THR A 141 0.16 -9.29 -1.99
N PHE A 142 -0.25 -10.49 -1.58
CA PHE A 142 -0.47 -11.61 -2.50
C PHE A 142 -1.44 -11.19 -3.60
N ILE A 143 -2.61 -10.63 -3.23
CA ILE A 143 -3.69 -10.28 -4.16
C ILE A 143 -3.45 -8.97 -4.91
N TYR A 144 -3.03 -7.90 -4.23
CA TYR A 144 -2.98 -6.54 -4.78
C TYR A 144 -1.56 -6.01 -5.02
N GLY A 145 -0.54 -6.80 -4.70
CA GLY A 145 0.84 -6.31 -4.68
C GLY A 145 1.12 -5.30 -3.56
N THR A 146 2.35 -4.82 -3.50
CA THR A 146 2.79 -3.87 -2.45
C THR A 146 2.13 -2.49 -2.57
N TYR A 147 1.87 -2.02 -3.79
CA TYR A 147 1.36 -0.66 -4.06
C TYR A 147 0.02 -0.63 -4.82
N GLY A 148 -0.65 -1.76 -5.01
CA GLY A 148 -1.89 -1.88 -5.77
C GLY A 148 -1.69 -2.41 -7.19
N LEU A 149 -2.80 -2.73 -7.85
CA LEU A 149 -2.84 -3.38 -9.17
C LEU A 149 -2.66 -2.41 -10.34
N GLN A 150 -2.79 -1.11 -10.11
CA GLN A 150 -2.65 -0.07 -11.14
C GLN A 150 -1.17 0.26 -11.41
N HIS A 151 -0.37 -0.74 -11.79
CA HIS A 151 1.09 -0.63 -11.89
C HIS A 151 1.57 0.49 -12.83
N ALA A 152 0.96 0.63 -14.01
CA ALA A 152 1.32 1.68 -14.96
C ALA A 152 1.00 3.08 -14.42
N ALA A 153 -0.17 3.25 -13.79
CA ALA A 153 -0.54 4.51 -13.16
C ALA A 153 0.37 4.84 -11.98
N TRP A 154 0.74 3.83 -11.18
CA TRP A 154 1.66 3.99 -10.06
C TRP A 154 3.06 4.44 -10.52
N ALA A 155 3.62 3.80 -11.54
CA ALA A 155 4.90 4.20 -12.13
C ALA A 155 4.86 5.65 -12.65
N ALA A 156 3.78 6.04 -13.35
CA ALA A 156 3.59 7.41 -13.82
C ALA A 156 3.45 8.42 -12.66
N LYS A 157 2.77 8.05 -11.58
CA LYS A 157 2.62 8.88 -10.38
C LYS A 157 3.97 9.11 -9.70
N ILE A 158 4.78 8.07 -9.54
CA ILE A 158 6.15 8.19 -9.01
C ILE A 158 6.99 9.13 -9.89
N ALA A 159 6.97 8.93 -11.21
CA ALA A 159 7.76 9.73 -12.14
C ALA A 159 7.39 11.22 -12.09
N SER A 160 6.10 11.54 -12.13
CA SER A 160 5.59 12.92 -12.07
C SER A 160 5.94 13.61 -10.75
N CYS A 161 5.67 12.96 -9.61
CA CYS A 161 5.97 13.52 -8.30
C CYS A 161 7.48 13.59 -7.99
N GLY A 162 8.26 12.64 -8.49
CA GLY A 162 9.72 12.62 -8.36
C GLY A 162 10.41 13.72 -9.16
N ALA A 163 9.92 14.02 -10.37
CA ALA A 163 10.40 15.12 -11.18
C ALA A 163 10.14 16.49 -10.51
N SER A 164 8.92 16.69 -9.97
CA SER A 164 8.56 17.90 -9.22
C SER A 164 9.41 18.09 -7.95
N SER A 165 9.76 16.99 -7.27
CA SER A 165 10.60 17.03 -6.07
C SER A 165 12.06 17.42 -6.39
N LYS A 166 12.57 17.03 -7.57
CA LYS A 166 13.91 17.44 -8.04
C LYS A 166 13.93 18.89 -8.55
N ALA A 167 12.89 19.33 -9.26
CA ALA A 167 12.80 20.70 -9.79
C ALA A 167 12.82 21.77 -8.67
N LEU A 168 12.20 21.50 -7.51
CA LEU A 168 12.24 22.39 -6.34
C LEU A 168 13.62 22.47 -5.66
N SER A 169 14.54 21.55 -5.96
CA SER A 169 15.91 21.56 -5.44
C SER A 169 16.90 22.33 -6.33
N VAL A 170 16.52 22.64 -7.57
CA VAL A 170 17.36 23.31 -8.58
C VAL A 170 16.78 24.68 -8.94
N SER A 171 16.66 25.56 -7.95
CA SER A 171 16.59 27.02 -8.18
C SER A 171 18.00 27.61 -8.18
N GLY A 172 18.87 27.01 -9.00
CA GLY A 172 20.19 27.52 -9.37
C GLY A 172 20.23 27.46 -10.89
N THR A 173 20.23 28.64 -11.51
CA THR A 173 20.22 28.87 -12.96
C THR A 173 21.16 27.95 -13.72
N TRP A 174 20.60 27.07 -14.55
CA TRP A 174 21.35 26.41 -15.62
C TRP A 174 20.60 26.56 -16.95
N THR A 175 21.08 27.49 -17.77
CA THR A 175 20.70 27.69 -19.18
C THR A 175 21.55 26.77 -20.04
N GLY A 176 21.07 25.55 -20.29
CA GLY A 176 21.68 24.61 -21.24
C GLY A 176 20.66 24.14 -22.28
N PRO A 177 21.07 23.89 -23.53
CA PRO A 177 20.17 23.77 -24.66
C PRO A 177 19.36 22.47 -24.66
N ARG A 178 18.09 22.57 -25.08
CA ARG A 178 17.18 21.46 -25.36
C ARG A 178 17.72 20.61 -26.52
N PRO A 179 17.74 19.26 -26.41
CA PRO A 179 17.81 18.41 -27.58
C PRO A 179 16.40 18.16 -28.13
N VAL A 180 16.25 18.40 -29.42
CA VAL A 180 15.09 18.04 -30.24
C VAL A 180 15.41 16.72 -30.96
N GLY A 181 14.57 15.71 -30.76
CA GLY A 181 14.30 14.62 -31.72
C GLY A 181 15.31 13.48 -31.89
N GLY A 182 14.78 12.27 -32.09
CA GLY A 182 15.47 11.14 -32.73
C GLY A 182 15.26 9.80 -32.05
N GLY A 183 14.62 8.83 -32.73
CA GLY A 183 14.18 7.55 -32.17
C GLY A 183 15.20 6.40 -32.23
N GLN A 184 14.67 5.20 -31.93
CA GLN A 184 15.29 3.84 -31.91
C GLN A 184 16.12 3.55 -30.64
N SER A 185 16.02 2.42 -29.93
CA SER A 185 15.58 1.07 -30.27
C SER A 185 15.24 0.24 -28.99
N PRO A 186 14.53 -0.91 -29.10
CA PRO A 186 14.03 -1.71 -27.97
C PRO A 186 14.99 -2.85 -27.59
N SER A 187 15.89 -2.62 -26.65
CA SER A 187 16.73 -3.68 -26.06
C SER A 187 17.41 -3.27 -24.74
N GLY A 188 16.75 -2.42 -23.96
CA GLY A 188 17.12 -2.19 -22.57
C GLY A 188 16.35 -3.19 -21.71
N GLY A 189 16.99 -4.30 -21.31
CA GLY A 189 16.44 -5.19 -20.29
C GLY A 189 16.00 -4.33 -19.11
N ALA A 190 14.70 -4.35 -18.79
CA ALA A 190 14.18 -3.62 -17.66
C ALA A 190 15.03 -3.98 -16.43
N PRO A 191 15.53 -3.01 -15.64
CA PRO A 191 16.28 -3.32 -14.45
C PRO A 191 15.45 -4.32 -13.63
N MET A 192 16.06 -5.47 -13.29
CA MET A 192 15.40 -6.50 -12.48
C MET A 192 14.78 -5.80 -11.29
N GLN A 193 13.45 -5.72 -11.28
CA GLN A 193 12.74 -5.00 -10.25
C GLN A 193 12.95 -5.79 -8.97
N GLU A 194 13.51 -5.12 -7.95
CA GLU A 194 13.69 -5.70 -6.62
C GLU A 194 12.44 -6.46 -6.19
N PRO A 195 12.57 -7.69 -5.66
CA PRO A 195 11.42 -8.45 -5.20
C PRO A 195 10.60 -7.62 -4.21
N ASP A 196 9.28 -7.69 -4.35
CA ASP A 196 8.37 -6.97 -3.47
C ASP A 196 8.22 -7.67 -2.11
N ASP A 197 7.50 -7.05 -1.17
CA ASP A 197 7.48 -7.50 0.22
C ASP A 197 6.97 -8.94 0.39
N PHE A 198 5.95 -9.33 -0.38
CA PHE A 198 5.43 -10.70 -0.33
C PHE A 198 6.48 -11.68 -0.83
N THR A 199 7.11 -11.41 -1.98
CA THR A 199 8.15 -12.30 -2.52
C THR A 199 9.32 -12.41 -1.55
N LYS A 200 9.77 -11.31 -0.93
CA LYS A 200 10.82 -11.32 0.10
C LYS A 200 10.46 -12.21 1.29
N HIS A 201 9.24 -12.08 1.81
CA HIS A 201 8.77 -12.89 2.94
C HIS A 201 8.61 -14.36 2.55
N ALA A 202 7.92 -14.66 1.45
CA ALA A 202 7.69 -16.02 0.98
C ALA A 202 9.02 -16.75 0.70
N SER A 203 10.00 -16.08 0.07
CA SER A 203 11.33 -16.65 -0.17
C SER A 203 12.06 -16.98 1.13
N LYS A 204 11.87 -16.20 2.19
CA LYS A 204 12.44 -16.49 3.51
C LYS A 204 11.76 -17.69 4.17
N VAL A 205 10.43 -17.77 4.09
CA VAL A 205 9.65 -18.86 4.72
C VAL A 205 9.85 -20.19 4.00
N LEU A 206 9.98 -20.16 2.67
CA LEU A 206 10.12 -21.34 1.81
C LEU A 206 11.55 -21.53 1.30
N ALA A 207 12.56 -21.06 2.05
CA ALA A 207 13.95 -21.08 1.62
C ALA A 207 14.45 -22.48 1.25
N ASP A 208 13.95 -23.51 1.94
CA ASP A 208 14.33 -24.92 1.73
C ASP A 208 13.47 -25.62 0.65
N GLU A 209 12.49 -24.93 0.05
CA GLU A 209 11.54 -25.50 -0.92
C GLU A 209 11.38 -24.62 -2.17
N PRO A 210 12.44 -24.45 -2.98
CA PRO A 210 12.45 -23.51 -4.10
C PRO A 210 11.40 -23.84 -5.18
N GLU A 211 11.06 -25.12 -5.39
CA GLU A 211 10.00 -25.51 -6.31
C GLU A 211 8.62 -25.07 -5.82
N LEU A 212 8.34 -25.19 -4.51
CA LEU A 212 7.08 -24.76 -3.92
C LEU A 212 6.98 -23.22 -3.94
N LEU A 213 8.08 -22.52 -3.65
CA LEU A 213 8.17 -21.06 -3.78
C LEU A 213 7.85 -20.63 -5.21
N ASN A 214 8.48 -21.24 -6.21
CA ASN A 214 8.23 -20.92 -7.62
C ASN A 214 6.76 -21.11 -7.99
N ARG A 215 6.14 -22.23 -7.57
CA ARG A 215 4.71 -22.49 -7.79
C ARG A 215 3.81 -21.45 -7.11
N LEU A 216 4.16 -21.04 -5.88
CA LEU A 216 3.41 -20.00 -5.16
C LEU A 216 3.51 -18.65 -5.87
N LEU A 217 4.69 -18.28 -6.38
CA LEU A 217 4.89 -17.04 -7.12
C LEU A 217 4.20 -17.07 -8.50
N SER A 218 4.14 -18.22 -9.16
CA SER A 218 3.33 -18.42 -10.37
C SER A 218 1.84 -18.25 -10.07
N LEU A 219 1.32 -18.92 -9.04
CA LEU A 219 -0.07 -18.76 -8.61
C LEU A 219 -0.39 -17.31 -8.28
N ARG A 220 0.51 -16.62 -7.57
CA ARG A 220 0.36 -15.20 -7.26
C ARG A 220 0.22 -14.33 -8.51
N SER A 221 1.02 -14.60 -9.54
CA SER A 221 0.93 -13.87 -10.82
C SER A 221 -0.45 -14.05 -11.45
N GLU A 222 -0.96 -15.28 -11.47
CA GLU A 222 -2.32 -15.60 -11.96
C GLU A 222 -3.40 -14.89 -11.15
N VAL A 223 -3.30 -14.93 -9.82
CA VAL A 223 -4.18 -14.22 -8.87
C VAL A 223 -4.21 -12.73 -9.16
N GLN A 224 -3.06 -12.10 -9.35
CA GLN A 224 -2.96 -10.65 -9.62
C GLN A 224 -3.52 -10.29 -10.99
N MET A 225 -3.23 -11.10 -12.01
CA MET A 225 -3.82 -10.91 -13.34
C MET A 225 -5.34 -11.01 -13.29
N PHE A 226 -5.89 -12.02 -12.60
CA PHE A 226 -7.32 -12.19 -12.42
C PHE A 226 -7.96 -11.04 -11.63
N ALA A 227 -7.34 -10.62 -10.52
CA ALA A 227 -7.83 -9.52 -9.71
C ALA A 227 -7.82 -8.17 -10.47
N ALA A 228 -6.89 -7.99 -11.41
CA ALA A 228 -6.77 -6.80 -12.25
C ALA A 228 -7.72 -6.79 -13.47
N GLN A 229 -8.41 -7.91 -13.77
CA GLN A 229 -9.36 -7.95 -14.87
C GLN A 229 -10.48 -6.94 -14.65
N ARG A 230 -10.82 -6.20 -15.71
CA ARG A 230 -11.97 -5.30 -15.69
C ARG A 230 -13.24 -6.11 -15.55
N MET A 231 -14.00 -5.81 -14.50
CA MET A 231 -15.31 -6.39 -14.32
C MET A 231 -16.26 -5.85 -15.41
N PRO A 232 -17.12 -6.68 -16.03
CA PRO A 232 -17.99 -6.26 -17.13
C PRO A 232 -19.06 -5.22 -16.77
N ALA A 233 -19.31 -4.99 -15.47
CA ALA A 233 -20.36 -4.12 -14.98
C ALA A 233 -19.90 -2.66 -14.83
N SER A 234 -20.83 -1.72 -15.07
CA SER A 234 -20.62 -0.27 -14.86
C SER A 234 -20.53 0.13 -13.39
N LEU A 235 -20.88 -0.77 -12.47
CA LEU A 235 -20.79 -0.58 -11.03
C LEU A 235 -19.67 -1.45 -10.45
N PRO A 236 -18.96 -0.94 -9.44
CA PRO A 236 -17.88 -1.69 -8.83
C PRO A 236 -18.50 -2.84 -7.98
N PRO A 237 -17.86 -4.03 -7.88
CA PRO A 237 -18.50 -5.22 -7.31
C PRO A 237 -18.75 -5.10 -5.81
N PRO A 238 -19.85 -5.65 -5.27
CA PRO A 238 -20.14 -5.56 -3.85
C PRO A 238 -19.00 -6.16 -2.99
N PRO A 239 -18.73 -5.63 -1.79
CA PRO A 239 -17.66 -6.09 -0.90
C PRO A 239 -17.70 -7.59 -0.59
N GLU A 240 -18.89 -8.16 -0.47
CA GLU A 240 -19.10 -9.59 -0.24
C GLU A 240 -18.57 -10.43 -1.39
N TYR A 241 -18.77 -9.96 -2.63
CA TYR A 241 -18.21 -10.60 -3.83
C TYR A 241 -16.69 -10.50 -3.84
N LEU A 242 -16.13 -9.30 -3.57
CA LEU A 242 -14.69 -9.10 -3.54
C LEU A 242 -14.01 -9.95 -2.46
N ASN A 243 -14.60 -10.01 -1.25
CA ASN A 243 -14.09 -10.84 -0.17
C ASN A 243 -14.23 -12.33 -0.48
N SER A 244 -15.33 -12.78 -1.07
CA SER A 244 -15.50 -14.19 -1.46
C SER A 244 -14.49 -14.60 -2.54
N ARG A 245 -14.28 -13.73 -3.53
CA ARG A 245 -13.24 -13.89 -4.55
C ARG A 245 -11.86 -13.99 -3.90
N ASN A 246 -11.52 -13.03 -3.03
CA ASN A 246 -10.22 -13.00 -2.36
C ASN A 246 -10.00 -14.25 -1.49
N GLN A 247 -11.04 -14.72 -0.79
CA GLN A 247 -10.99 -15.95 0.00
C GLN A 247 -10.69 -17.16 -0.89
N HIS A 248 -11.37 -17.30 -2.03
CA HIS A 248 -11.12 -18.41 -2.95
C HIS A 248 -9.66 -18.47 -3.41
N LEU A 249 -9.06 -17.32 -3.74
CA LEU A 249 -7.65 -17.22 -4.16
C LEU A 249 -6.68 -17.56 -3.01
N LEU A 250 -7.05 -17.25 -1.76
CA LEU A 250 -6.28 -17.66 -0.58
C LEU A 250 -6.42 -19.16 -0.30
N ASP A 251 -7.60 -19.74 -0.53
CA ASP A 251 -7.83 -21.17 -0.37
C ASP A 251 -7.02 -21.99 -1.38
N GLU A 252 -6.87 -21.51 -2.62
CA GLU A 252 -5.95 -22.12 -3.61
C GLU A 252 -4.50 -22.10 -3.13
N ALA A 253 -4.04 -20.99 -2.54
CA ALA A 253 -2.72 -20.91 -1.94
C ALA A 253 -2.57 -21.86 -0.73
N ALA A 254 -3.63 -22.05 0.06
CA ALA A 254 -3.65 -23.00 1.17
C ALA A 254 -3.55 -24.45 0.70
N LEU A 255 -4.25 -24.81 -0.38
CA LEU A 255 -4.14 -26.12 -1.01
C LEU A 255 -2.72 -26.39 -1.53
N LEU A 256 -2.09 -25.37 -2.13
CA LEU A 256 -0.73 -25.48 -2.65
C LEU A 256 0.31 -25.66 -1.53
N LEU A 257 0.23 -24.85 -0.48
CA LEU A 257 1.24 -24.80 0.58
C LEU A 257 1.06 -25.89 1.65
N GLY A 258 -0.16 -26.38 1.81
CA GLY A 258 -0.55 -27.13 3.01
C GLY A 258 -0.65 -26.23 4.25
N PRO A 259 -1.22 -26.74 5.35
CA PRO A 259 -1.68 -25.91 6.45
C PRO A 259 -0.56 -25.16 7.19
N GLU A 260 0.55 -25.85 7.49
CA GLU A 260 1.64 -25.27 8.27
C GLU A 260 2.35 -24.13 7.51
N LYS A 261 2.65 -24.32 6.24
CA LYS A 261 3.35 -23.32 5.42
C LYS A 261 2.44 -22.17 5.05
N PHE A 262 1.15 -22.44 4.82
CA PHE A 262 0.17 -21.39 4.64
C PHE A 262 0.15 -20.45 5.84
N GLU A 263 0.05 -21.00 7.06
CA GLU A 263 0.05 -20.17 8.28
C GLU A 263 1.36 -19.39 8.46
N LYS A 264 2.52 -19.96 8.13
CA LYS A 264 3.81 -19.24 8.16
C LYS A 264 3.90 -18.12 7.11
N VAL A 265 3.36 -18.32 5.91
CA VAL A 265 3.39 -17.33 4.82
C VAL A 265 2.38 -16.20 5.08
N PHE A 266 1.15 -16.54 5.47
CA PHE A 266 0.05 -15.59 5.53
C PHE A 266 -0.25 -15.06 6.95
N GLY A 267 0.19 -15.75 7.99
CA GLY A 267 0.03 -15.35 9.39
C GLY A 267 -1.32 -15.71 10.02
N PHE A 268 -2.11 -16.57 9.37
CA PHE A 268 -3.41 -17.07 9.85
C PHE A 268 -3.68 -18.48 9.30
N LYS A 269 -4.65 -19.18 9.89
CA LYS A 269 -4.92 -20.59 9.55
C LYS A 269 -5.69 -20.73 8.23
N PRO A 270 -5.49 -21.83 7.49
CA PRO A 270 -6.36 -22.16 6.36
C PRO A 270 -7.83 -22.20 6.77
N GLY A 271 -8.71 -21.70 5.90
CA GLY A 271 -10.16 -21.67 6.13
C GLY A 271 -10.63 -20.58 7.12
N GLU A 272 -9.72 -19.84 7.74
CA GLU A 272 -10.09 -18.62 8.46
C GLU A 272 -10.64 -17.59 7.47
N LYS A 273 -11.77 -16.96 7.81
CA LYS A 273 -12.44 -16.01 6.93
C LYS A 273 -11.70 -14.66 6.93
N ILE A 274 -11.15 -14.28 5.79
CA ILE A 274 -10.38 -13.04 5.63
C ILE A 274 -11.18 -12.02 4.81
N ASN A 275 -11.68 -10.98 5.47
CA ASN A 275 -12.35 -9.86 4.80
C ASN A 275 -11.35 -8.71 4.60
N LEU A 276 -10.71 -8.67 3.44
CA LEU A 276 -9.77 -7.59 3.09
C LEU A 276 -10.48 -6.28 2.72
N VAL A 277 -11.72 -6.36 2.26
CA VAL A 277 -12.53 -5.21 1.84
C VAL A 277 -13.58 -4.94 2.90
N ASP A 278 -13.60 -3.74 3.47
CA ASP A 278 -14.66 -3.34 4.39
C ASP A 278 -16.00 -3.16 3.65
N PRO A 279 -17.06 -3.88 4.07
CA PRO A 279 -18.40 -3.64 3.57
C PRO A 279 -18.92 -2.22 3.84
N THR A 280 -18.48 -1.58 4.93
CA THR A 280 -18.97 -0.25 5.33
C THR A 280 -18.34 0.89 4.55
N LEU A 281 -17.14 0.69 4.00
CA LEU A 281 -16.42 1.68 3.17
C LEU A 281 -16.92 1.75 1.72
N TYR A 282 -17.76 0.80 1.33
CA TYR A 282 -18.29 0.69 -0.03
C TYR A 282 -19.62 1.42 -0.24
N GLN A 283 -20.16 2.05 0.81
CA GLN A 283 -21.33 2.90 0.69
C GLN A 283 -20.91 4.20 0.02
N VAL A 284 -20.92 4.20 -1.31
CA VAL A 284 -21.09 5.42 -2.10
C VAL A 284 -22.50 5.89 -1.77
N ASP A 285 -22.59 7.06 -1.14
CA ASP A 285 -23.79 7.81 -0.75
C ASP A 285 -25.13 7.23 -1.26
N LYS A 286 -25.97 6.78 -0.34
CA LYS A 286 -27.43 6.84 -0.54
C LYS A 286 -27.90 8.27 -0.32
#